data_AF-A0A645GB49-F1
#
_entry.id   AF-A0A645GB49-F1
#
_cell.length_a   1.000
_cell.length_b   1.000
_cell.length_c   1.000
_cell.angle_alpha   90.00
_cell.angle_beta   90.00
_cell.angle_gamma   90.00
#
_symmetry.space_group_name_H-M   'P 1'
#
loop_
_entity.id
_entity.type
_entity.pdbx_description
1 polymer ?
#
loop_
_entity_poly.entity_id
_entity_poly.type
_entity_poly.pdbx_seq_one_letter_code
_entity_poly.pdbx_strand_id
1 'polypeptide(L)'
;MPNTTDPQPLRESEVKRILGTMDELEEAGDEMDMKYYVGESVKVTGGPFSSFSGVVEEVNEERKKLKVMVKIFGRKQLLELGYMQVEKE
;
A
#
# COMPACT_ATOMS: atom_id res chain seq x y z
N MET A 1 47.38 -24.63 20.73
CA MET A 1 46.25 -24.40 21.66
C MET A 1 46.25 -22.90 21.97
N PRO A 2 45.12 -22.17 21.93
CA PRO A 2 43.77 -22.57 22.34
C PRO A 2 42.77 -22.72 21.18
N ASN A 3 41.62 -23.31 21.53
CA ASN A 3 40.66 -24.00 20.68
C ASN A 3 39.70 -23.07 19.90
N THR A 4 39.38 -23.51 18.70
CA THR A 4 38.07 -23.35 18.07
C THR A 4 37.01 -24.03 18.94
N THR A 5 35.93 -23.34 19.32
CA THR A 5 34.61 -23.84 19.81
C THR A 5 34.15 -23.08 21.06
N ASP A 6 33.68 -21.85 20.88
CA ASP A 6 32.50 -21.32 21.61
C ASP A 6 32.06 -20.01 20.93
N PRO A 7 31.04 -19.98 20.06
CA PRO A 7 30.43 -18.73 19.67
C PRO A 7 29.70 -18.20 20.91
N GLN A 8 30.13 -17.06 21.45
CA GLN A 8 29.40 -16.41 22.54
C GLN A 8 27.94 -16.22 22.11
N PRO A 9 26.96 -16.74 22.87
CA PRO A 9 25.56 -16.52 22.54
C PRO A 9 25.31 -15.01 22.62
N LEU A 10 24.94 -14.43 21.49
CA LEU A 10 24.40 -13.07 21.44
C LEU A 10 23.29 -12.98 22.48
N ARG A 11 23.34 -11.96 23.34
CA ARG A 11 22.31 -11.76 24.36
C ARG A 11 20.97 -11.59 23.67
N GLU A 12 19.93 -12.21 24.21
CA GLU A 12 18.57 -12.18 23.64
C GLU A 12 18.02 -10.75 23.45
N SER A 13 18.59 -9.77 24.16
CA SER A 13 18.27 -8.35 23.98
C SER A 13 18.75 -7.74 22.66
N GLU A 14 19.80 -8.30 22.05
CA GLU A 14 20.35 -7.81 20.77
C GLU A 14 19.58 -8.39 19.57
N VAL A 15 19.12 -9.65 19.65
CA VAL A 15 18.27 -10.24 18.60
C VAL A 15 16.89 -9.56 18.52
N LYS A 16 16.31 -9.12 19.65
CA LYS A 16 15.00 -8.45 19.66
C LYS A 16 15.03 -7.05 19.03
N ARG A 17 16.18 -6.38 19.03
CA ARG A 17 16.34 -5.05 18.40
C ARG A 17 16.45 -5.14 16.88
N ILE A 18 16.98 -6.24 16.36
CA ILE A 18 17.03 -6.50 14.91
C ILE A 18 15.67 -7.02 14.40
N LEU A 19 14.96 -7.84 15.19
CA LEU A 19 13.63 -8.34 14.82
C LEU A 19 12.52 -7.28 14.89
N GLY A 20 12.66 -6.27 15.75
CA GLY A 20 11.65 -5.22 15.93
C GLY A 20 11.56 -4.18 14.79
N THR A 21 12.47 -4.23 13.81
CA THR A 21 12.49 -3.32 12.65
C THR A 21 11.98 -3.99 11.37
N MET A 22 11.53 -5.25 11.43
CA MET A 22 10.87 -5.91 10.29
C MET A 22 9.34 -5.72 10.27
N ASP A 23 8.73 -5.38 11.41
CA ASP A 23 7.28 -5.08 11.47
C ASP A 23 6.93 -3.74 10.78
N GLU A 24 7.83 -2.74 10.84
CA GLU A 24 7.65 -1.45 10.12
C GLU A 24 7.89 -1.56 8.60
N LEU A 25 8.41 -2.69 8.11
CA LEU A 25 8.60 -2.95 6.68
C LEU A 25 7.48 -3.82 6.07
N GLU A 26 6.60 -4.42 6.89
CA GLU A 26 5.41 -5.10 6.37
C GLU A 26 4.34 -4.13 5.84
N GLU A 27 4.38 -2.84 6.23
CA GLU A 27 3.56 -1.80 5.57
C GLU A 27 4.07 -1.40 4.18
N ALA A 28 5.26 -1.85 3.77
CA ALA A 28 5.76 -1.68 2.40
C ALA A 28 5.47 -2.90 1.49
N GLY A 29 4.90 -3.98 2.06
CA GLY A 29 4.56 -5.21 1.34
C GLY A 29 3.27 -5.13 0.52
N ASP A 30 2.40 -4.14 0.78
CA ASP A 30 1.13 -3.98 0.05
C ASP A 30 1.29 -3.27 -1.30
N GLU A 31 2.49 -2.76 -1.61
CA GLU A 31 2.75 -2.01 -2.86
C GLU A 31 2.74 -2.88 -4.13
N MET A 32 2.83 -4.21 -4.03
CA MET A 32 3.15 -5.05 -5.20
C MET A 32 2.03 -5.93 -5.73
N ASP A 33 0.87 -6.02 -5.06
CA ASP A 33 -0.30 -6.77 -5.55
C ASP A 33 -1.60 -5.98 -5.33
N MET A 34 -1.60 -4.67 -5.56
CA MET A 34 -2.81 -3.83 -5.50
C MET A 34 -3.78 -4.21 -6.63
N LYS A 35 -4.49 -5.31 -6.43
CA LYS A 35 -5.72 -5.65 -7.16
C LYS A 35 -6.81 -4.73 -6.61
N TYR A 36 -7.29 -3.83 -7.46
CA TYR A 36 -8.45 -3.01 -7.14
C TYR A 36 -9.71 -3.83 -7.37
N TYR A 37 -10.68 -3.70 -6.47
CA TYR A 37 -12.01 -4.31 -6.60
C TYR A 37 -13.08 -3.24 -6.70
N VAL A 38 -14.18 -3.57 -7.39
CA VAL A 38 -15.37 -2.72 -7.41
C VAL A 38 -15.95 -2.64 -6.00
N GLY A 39 -16.20 -1.43 -5.51
CA GLY A 39 -16.68 -1.12 -4.17
C GLY A 39 -15.59 -0.76 -3.17
N GLU A 40 -14.30 -0.88 -3.53
CA GLU A 40 -13.19 -0.47 -2.67
C GLU A 40 -13.07 1.06 -2.58
N SER A 41 -12.60 1.55 -1.43
CA SER A 41 -12.23 2.96 -1.28
C SER A 41 -10.80 3.16 -1.75
N VAL A 42 -10.59 4.13 -2.62
CA VAL A 42 -9.27 4.49 -3.14
C VAL A 42 -9.05 5.98 -2.96
N LYS A 43 -7.83 6.34 -2.63
CA LYS A 43 -7.38 7.71 -2.58
C LYS A 43 -6.82 8.09 -3.92
N VAL A 44 -7.32 9.17 -4.50
CA VAL A 44 -6.73 9.71 -5.72
C VAL A 44 -5.42 10.38 -5.33
N THR A 45 -4.31 10.06 -5.99
CA THR A 45 -2.99 10.68 -5.78
C THR A 45 -2.51 11.43 -7.02
N GLY A 46 -3.20 11.29 -8.16
CA GLY A 46 -2.89 12.00 -9.41
C GLY A 46 -3.91 13.08 -9.82
N GLY A 47 -3.40 14.17 -10.40
CA GLY A 47 -4.21 15.22 -11.01
C GLY A 47 -4.79 16.25 -10.02
N PRO A 48 -5.74 17.11 -10.45
CA PRO A 48 -6.34 18.14 -9.58
C PRO A 48 -7.23 17.57 -8.46
N PHE A 49 -7.37 16.23 -8.40
CA PHE A 49 -8.20 15.52 -7.46
C PHE A 49 -7.40 14.69 -6.44
N SER A 50 -6.06 14.82 -6.41
CA SER A 50 -5.13 14.07 -5.54
C SER A 50 -5.35 14.17 -4.02
N SER A 51 -6.35 14.92 -3.54
CA SER A 51 -6.70 15.01 -2.12
C SER A 51 -8.10 14.48 -1.82
N PHE A 52 -8.75 13.84 -2.79
CA PHE A 52 -10.07 13.27 -2.60
C PHE A 52 -9.99 11.75 -2.59
N SER A 53 -10.71 11.14 -1.67
CA SER A 53 -11.03 9.72 -1.68
C SER A 53 -12.33 9.48 -2.46
N GLY A 54 -12.39 8.33 -3.13
CA GLY A 54 -13.54 7.90 -3.90
C GLY A 54 -13.72 6.39 -3.80
N VAL A 55 -14.83 5.90 -4.36
CA VAL A 55 -15.15 4.48 -4.39
C VAL A 55 -14.99 3.96 -5.81
N VAL A 56 -14.30 2.84 -5.98
CA VAL A 56 -14.15 2.19 -7.28
C VAL A 56 -15.51 1.66 -7.74
N GLU A 57 -16.03 2.13 -8.86
CA GLU A 57 -17.26 1.64 -9.48
C GLU A 57 -16.98 0.56 -10.54
N GLU A 58 -15.83 0.66 -11.23
CA GLU A 58 -15.48 -0.28 -12.29
C GLU A 58 -13.96 -0.40 -12.36
N VAL A 59 -13.47 -1.63 -12.53
CA VAL A 59 -12.05 -1.95 -12.68
C VAL A 59 -11.82 -2.49 -14.07
N ASN A 60 -10.87 -1.90 -14.79
CA ASN A 60 -10.46 -2.35 -16.11
C ASN A 60 -8.99 -2.75 -16.06
N GLU A 61 -8.75 -3.99 -15.62
CA GLU A 61 -7.42 -4.56 -15.43
C GLU A 61 -6.65 -4.65 -16.77
N GLU A 62 -7.34 -4.96 -17.87
CA GLU A 62 -6.76 -5.05 -19.21
C GLU A 62 -6.14 -3.73 -19.67
N ARG A 63 -6.78 -2.61 -19.32
CA ARG A 63 -6.34 -1.26 -19.70
C ARG A 63 -5.63 -0.51 -18.58
N LYS A 64 -5.48 -1.12 -17.40
CA LYS A 64 -4.99 -0.48 -16.16
C LYS A 64 -5.71 0.84 -15.84
N LYS A 65 -7.04 0.83 -15.95
CA LYS A 65 -7.91 1.98 -15.68
C LYS A 65 -8.99 1.63 -14.67
N LEU A 66 -9.37 2.62 -13.87
CA LEU A 66 -10.35 2.50 -12.80
C LEU A 66 -11.37 3.62 -12.97
N LYS A 67 -12.66 3.28 -12.94
CA LYS A 67 -13.70 4.29 -12.73
C LYS A 67 -13.88 4.44 -11.24
N VAL A 68 -13.56 5.63 -10.75
CA VAL A 68 -13.71 6.01 -9.36
C VAL A 68 -14.82 7.04 -9.25
N MET A 69 -15.81 6.78 -8.40
CA MET A 69 -16.82 7.74 -8.02
C MET A 69 -16.30 8.57 -6.86
N VAL A 70 -15.98 9.83 -7.14
CA VAL A 70 -15.52 10.80 -6.14
C VAL A 70 -16.69 11.70 -5.75
N LYS A 71 -16.84 11.99 -4.46
CA LYS A 71 -17.87 12.90 -3.95
C LYS A 71 -17.26 14.25 -3.61
N ILE A 72 -17.35 15.19 -4.55
CA ILE A 72 -16.78 16.54 -4.39
C ILE A 72 -17.94 17.53 -4.21
N PHE A 73 -17.93 18.32 -3.12
CA PHE A 73 -18.97 19.31 -2.81
C PHE A 73 -20.41 18.78 -2.81
N GLY A 74 -20.60 17.52 -2.39
CA GLY A 74 -21.92 16.88 -2.39
C GLY A 74 -22.41 16.40 -3.76
N ARG A 75 -21.62 16.57 -4.83
CA ARG A 75 -21.88 16.03 -6.16
C ARG A 75 -21.07 14.75 -6.36
N LYS A 76 -21.74 13.69 -6.80
CA LYS A 76 -21.08 12.45 -7.21
C LYS A 76 -20.60 12.61 -8.65
N GLN A 77 -19.30 12.50 -8.87
CA GLN A 77 -18.71 12.55 -10.21
C GLN A 77 -17.94 11.25 -10.46
N LEU A 78 -18.23 10.62 -11.59
CA LEU A 78 -17.46 9.48 -12.10
C LEU A 78 -16.22 10.02 -12.80
N LEU A 79 -15.04 9.57 -12.37
CA LEU A 79 -13.75 9.89 -12.95
C LEU A 79 -13.05 8.61 -13.35
N GLU A 80 -12.43 8.61 -14.52
CA GLU A 80 -11.57 7.52 -14.97
C GLU A 80 -10.12 7.87 -14.62
N LEU A 81 -9.49 7.05 -13.78
CA LEU A 81 -8.13 7.24 -13.30
C LEU A 81 -7.29 6.00 -13.62
N GLY A 82 -6.00 6.22 -13.88
CA GLY A 82 -5.05 5.11 -14.01
C GLY A 82 -4.65 4.56 -12.65
N TYR A 83 -4.16 3.31 -12.62
CA TYR A 83 -3.65 2.67 -11.39
C TYR A 83 -2.51 3.46 -10.75
N MET A 84 -1.77 4.25 -11.54
CA MET A 84 -0.69 5.12 -11.04
C MET A 84 -1.18 6.43 -10.42
N GLN A 85 -2.46 6.78 -10.61
CA GLN A 85 -3.06 8.02 -10.13
C GLN A 85 -3.97 7.79 -8.92
N VAL A 86 -4.03 6.55 -8.44
CA VAL A 86 -4.77 6.17 -7.26
C VAL A 86 -3.88 5.35 -6.36
N GLU A 87 -4.21 5.35 -5.09
CA GLU A 87 -3.55 4.61 -4.03
C GLU A 87 -4.66 3.96 -3.21
N LYS A 88 -4.48 2.69 -2.87
CA LYS A 88 -5.43 1.97 -2.03
C LYS A 88 -5.35 2.52 -0.60
N GLU A 89 -6.51 2.72 0.03
CA GLU A 89 -6.63 3.03 1.47
C GLU A 89 -6.90 1.76 2.27
#